data_AF-A0A3M2DJX2-F1
#
_entry.id   AF-A0A3M2DJX2-F1
#
_cell.length_a   1.000
_cell.length_b   1.000
_cell.length_c   1.000
_cell.angle_alpha   90.00
_cell.angle_beta   90.00
_cell.angle_gamma   90.00
#
_symmetry.space_group_name_H-M   'P 1'
#
loop_
_entity.id
_entity.type
_entity.pdbx_description
1 polymer ?
#
loop_
_entity_poly.entity_id
_entity_poly.type
_entity_poly.pdbx_seq_one_letter_code
_entity_poly.pdbx_strand_id
1 'polypeptide(L)'
;MELGEFMTHWRLSRAEMASLLGKQPNTLDHWLSKKSRLRTPPDVLQRLNELHLLFSRWELEDQIVPHLRQIYETVRDRRNGD
;
A
#
# COMPACT_ATOMS: atom_id res chain seq x y z
N MET A 1 6.51 -10.46 1.12
CA MET A 1 6.74 -9.70 -0.13
C MET A 1 8.14 -9.09 -0.08
N GLU A 2 8.92 -9.18 -1.16
CA GLU A 2 10.25 -8.54 -1.23
C GLU A 2 10.15 -7.04 -1.56
N LEU A 3 11.18 -6.26 -1.25
CA LEU A 3 11.18 -4.79 -1.46
C LEU A 3 10.90 -4.39 -2.91
N GLY A 4 11.59 -5.01 -3.87
CA GLY A 4 11.41 -4.70 -5.30
C GLY A 4 10.03 -5.09 -5.82
N GLU A 5 9.46 -6.17 -5.29
CA GLU A 5 8.11 -6.64 -5.61
C GLU A 5 7.07 -5.65 -5.10
N PHE A 6 7.18 -5.24 -3.83
CA PHE A 6 6.30 -4.24 -3.21
C PHE A 6 6.30 -2.91 -3.98
N MET A 7 7.49 -2.40 -4.32
CA MET A 7 7.62 -1.15 -5.08
C MET A 7 6.99 -1.26 -6.48
N THR A 8 7.16 -2.40 -7.15
CA THR A 8 6.58 -2.62 -8.49
C THR A 8 5.07 -2.73 -8.42
N HIS A 9 4.54 -3.46 -7.44
CA HIS A 9 3.11 -3.68 -7.24
C HIS A 9 2.38 -2.36 -6.96
N TRP A 10 2.90 -1.55 -6.04
CA TRP A 10 2.30 -0.26 -5.65
C TRP A 10 2.80 0.93 -6.47
N ARG A 11 3.62 0.70 -7.51
CA ARG A 11 4.20 1.72 -8.39
C ARG A 11 4.91 2.86 -7.65
N LEU A 12 5.62 2.51 -6.57
CA LEU A 12 6.32 3.48 -5.72
C LEU A 12 7.70 3.82 -6.29
N SER A 13 8.05 5.09 -6.27
CA SER A 13 9.42 5.55 -6.51
C SER A 13 10.33 5.20 -5.33
N ARG A 14 11.65 5.22 -5.56
CA ARG A 14 12.65 5.03 -4.51
C ARG A 14 12.51 6.07 -3.38
N ALA A 15 12.19 7.31 -3.73
CA ALA A 15 12.06 8.39 -2.75
C ALA A 15 10.85 8.17 -1.84
N GLU A 16 9.70 7.82 -2.41
CA GLU A 16 8.48 7.50 -1.65
C GLU A 16 8.71 6.29 -0.75
N MET A 17 9.34 5.24 -1.28
CA MET A 17 9.64 4.04 -0.51
C MET A 17 10.59 4.33 0.66
N ALA A 18 11.60 5.18 0.45
CA ALA A 18 12.54 5.57 1.48
C ALA A 18 11.83 6.36 2.59
N SER A 19 10.92 7.26 2.19
CA SER A 19 10.07 8.00 3.12
C SER A 19 9.16 7.07 3.93
N LEU A 20 8.51 6.08 3.30
CA LEU A 20 7.62 5.12 3.97
C LEU A 20 8.35 4.26 5.01
N LEU A 21 9.61 3.93 4.74
CA LEU A 21 10.44 3.12 5.66
C LEU A 21 11.25 3.96 6.64
N GLY A 22 11.21 5.30 6.55
CA GLY A 22 12.06 6.19 7.34
C GLY A 22 13.56 5.96 7.09
N LYS A 23 13.94 5.64 5.86
CA LYS A 23 15.32 5.36 5.43
C LYS A 23 15.79 6.37 4.38
N GLN A 24 17.09 6.35 4.09
CA GLN A 24 17.64 7.12 2.97
C GLN A 24 17.48 6.33 1.66
N PRO A 25 17.30 7.01 0.50
CA PRO A 25 17.18 6.34 -0.80
C PRO A 25 18.36 5.42 -1.12
N ASN A 26 19.59 5.82 -0.77
CA ASN A 26 20.79 5.02 -0.99
C ASN A 26 20.73 3.67 -0.25
N THR A 27 20.09 3.62 0.92
CA THR A 27 19.89 2.38 1.67
C THR A 27 19.04 1.38 0.87
N LEU A 28 18.04 1.87 0.14
CA LEU A 28 17.23 1.03 -0.73
C LEU A 28 18.02 0.52 -1.94
N ASP A 29 18.87 1.36 -2.54
CA ASP A 29 19.73 0.94 -3.65
C ASP A 29 20.69 -0.19 -3.23
N HIS A 30 21.17 -0.15 -1.99
CA HIS A 30 21.96 -1.25 -1.43
C HIS A 30 21.15 -2.55 -1.30
N TRP A 31 19.86 -2.51 -0.97
CA TRP A 31 19.02 -3.71 -0.87
C TRP A 31 18.52 -4.21 -2.22
N LEU A 32 18.29 -3.31 -3.18
CA LEU A 32 17.81 -3.63 -4.52
C LEU A 32 18.94 -4.08 -5.47
N SER A 33 20.20 -3.79 -5.13
CA SER A 33 21.34 -4.15 -5.97
C SER A 33 21.58 -5.67 -5.97
N LYS A 34 21.51 -6.29 -7.16
CA LYS A 34 21.83 -7.72 -7.38
C LYS A 34 23.25 -8.13 -6.96
N LYS A 35 24.17 -7.16 -6.82
CA LYS A 35 25.56 -7.39 -6.39
C LYS A 35 25.75 -7.25 -4.88
N SER A 36 24.71 -6.79 -4.17
CA SER A 36 24.77 -6.58 -2.73
C SER A 36 24.61 -7.89 -1.97
N ARG A 37 25.47 -8.12 -0.98
CA ARG A 37 25.29 -9.19 0.01
C ARG A 37 24.28 -8.80 1.08
N LEU A 38 23.90 -7.52 1.16
CA LEU A 38 22.93 -7.01 2.11
C LEU A 38 21.53 -7.28 1.56
N ARG A 39 20.87 -8.30 2.09
CA ARG A 39 19.44 -8.53 1.85
C ARG A 39 18.61 -7.50 2.61
N THR A 40 17.39 -7.27 2.13
CA THR A 40 16.37 -6.52 2.87
C THR A 40 16.28 -7.08 4.30
N PRO A 41 16.44 -6.24 5.33
CA PRO A 41 16.33 -6.69 6.72
C PRO A 41 14.96 -7.31 7.04
N PRO A 42 14.87 -8.30 7.94
CA PRO A 42 13.60 -8.95 8.28
C PRO A 42 12.54 -8.00 8.85
N ASP A 43 12.95 -6.99 9.63
CA ASP A 43 12.07 -5.93 10.16
C ASP A 43 11.46 -5.08 9.03
N VAL A 44 12.25 -4.81 7.99
CA VAL A 44 11.77 -4.11 6.80
C VAL A 44 10.77 -4.99 6.07
N LEU A 45 11.05 -6.28 5.86
CA LEU A 45 10.11 -7.21 5.21
C LEU A 45 8.78 -7.32 5.97
N GLN A 46 8.82 -7.36 7.31
CA GLN A 46 7.61 -7.31 8.13
C GLN A 46 6.83 -6.02 7.89
N ARG A 47 7.51 -4.88 7.90
CA ARG A 47 6.89 -3.58 7.62
C ARG A 47 6.26 -3.51 6.23
N LEU A 48 6.88 -4.11 5.21
CA LEU A 48 6.31 -4.20 3.87
C LEU A 48 5.00 -4.99 3.85
N ASN A 49 4.94 -6.11 4.57
CA ASN A 49 3.71 -6.90 4.65
C ASN A 49 2.60 -6.12 5.37
N GLU A 50 2.91 -5.39 6.44
CA GLU A 50 1.95 -4.51 7.13
C GLU A 50 1.40 -3.43 6.19
N LEU A 51 2.28 -2.74 5.47
CA LEU A 51 1.89 -1.72 4.50
C LEU A 51 1.07 -2.32 3.34
N HIS A 52 1.42 -3.51 2.88
CA HIS A 52 0.68 -4.18 1.81
C HIS A 52 -0.75 -4.49 2.24
N LEU A 53 -0.93 -5.04 3.44
CA LEU A 53 -2.26 -5.30 3.99
C LEU A 53 -3.08 -4.01 4.14
N LEU A 54 -2.43 -2.92 4.57
CA LEU A 54 -3.09 -1.63 4.71
C LEU A 54 -3.54 -1.04 3.36
N PHE A 55 -2.65 -1.04 2.37
CA PHE A 55 -2.95 -0.50 1.05
C PHE A 55 -4.02 -1.34 0.33
N SER A 56 -3.94 -2.68 0.41
CA SER A 56 -4.95 -3.57 -0.14
C SER A 56 -6.31 -3.39 0.54
N ARG A 57 -6.33 -3.11 1.85
CA ARG A 57 -7.56 -2.78 2.55
C ARG A 57 -8.18 -1.49 2.04
N TRP A 58 -7.37 -0.43 1.86
CA TRP A 58 -7.88 0.83 1.30
C TRP A 58 -8.37 0.66 -0.14
N GLU A 59 -7.67 -0.10 -0.97
CA GLU A 59 -8.13 -0.40 -2.33
C GLU A 59 -9.48 -1.14 -2.32
N LEU A 60 -9.68 -2.08 -1.40
CA LEU A 60 -10.96 -2.77 -1.23
C LEU A 60 -12.06 -1.84 -0.69
N GLU A 61 -11.73 -0.99 0.29
CA GLU A 61 -12.66 0.01 0.82
C GLU A 61 -13.10 0.97 -0.29
N ASP A 62 -12.17 1.48 -1.11
CA ASP A 62 -12.48 2.36 -2.25
C ASP A 62 -13.34 1.68 -3.31
N GLN A 63 -13.24 0.36 -3.49
CA GLN A 63 -14.14 -0.40 -4.38
C GLN A 63 -15.54 -0.58 -3.80
N ILE A 64 -15.65 -0.77 -2.48
CA ILE A 64 -16.93 -1.05 -1.80
C ILE A 64 -17.70 0.24 -1.47
N VAL A 65 -17.01 1.33 -1.12
CA VAL A 65 -17.61 2.60 -0.69
C VAL A 65 -18.61 3.17 -1.71
N PRO A 66 -18.35 3.17 -3.03
CA PRO A 66 -19.32 3.59 -4.03
C PRO A 66 -20.62 2.79 -3.95
N HIS A 67 -20.53 1.48 -3.77
CA HIS A 67 -21.70 0.60 -3.65
C HIS A 67 -22.48 0.88 -2.35
N LEU A 68 -21.78 1.05 -1.23
CA LEU A 68 -22.42 1.42 0.04
C LEU A 68 -23.11 2.79 -0.05
N ARG A 69 -22.51 3.75 -0.75
CA ARG A 69 -23.10 5.08 -1.00
C ARG A 69 -24.38 4.97 -1.83
N GLN A 70 -24.40 4.16 -2.89
CA GLN A 70 -25.59 3.91 -3.69
C GLN A 70 -26.74 3.31 -2.87
N ILE A 71 -26.43 2.34 -2.01
CA ILE A 71 -27.43 1.74 -1.11
C ILE A 71 -27.98 2.80 -0.15
N TYR A 72 -27.11 3.61 0.45
CA TYR A 72 -27.52 4.68 1.35
C TYR A 72 -28.42 5.70 0.67
N GLU A 73 -28.07 6.15 -0.53
CA GLU A 73 -28.89 7.07 -1.34
C GLU A 73 -30.27 6.48 -1.64
N THR A 74 -30.33 5.21 -2.04
CA THR A 74 -31.59 4.50 -2.28
C THR A 74 -32.47 4.42 -1.02
N VAL A 75 -31.87 4.14 0.14
CA VAL A 75 -32.60 4.10 1.42
C VAL A 75 -33.08 5.49 1.83
N ARG A 76 -32.25 6.51 1.61
CA ARG A 76 -32.58 7.91 1.92
C ARG A 76 -33.76 8.40 1.07
N ASP A 77 -33.78 8.11 -0.23
CA ASP A 77 -34.86 8.54 -1.11
C ASP A 77 -36.20 7.91 -0.71
N ARG A 78 -36.19 6.61 -0.36
CA ARG A 78 -37.39 5.93 0.17
C ARG A 78 -37.92 6.56 1.46
N ARG A 79 -37.04 7.09 2.31
CA ARG A 79 -37.42 7.70 3.59
C ARG A 79 -37.99 9.11 3.44
N ASN A 80 -37.58 9.85 2.41
CA ASN A 80 -38.00 11.23 2.17
C ASN A 80 -39.13 11.36 1.13
N GLY A 81 -39.58 10.24 0.55
CA GLY A 81 -40.60 10.18 -0.49
C GLY A 81 -42.03 9.82 0.00
N ASP A 82 -42.26 9.82 1.30
CA ASP A 82 -43.57 9.80 1.99
C ASP A 82 -43.80 11.16 2.68
#